data_AF-A0A8U0A468-F1
#
_entry.id   AF-A0A8U0A468-F1
#
_cell.length_a   1.000
_cell.length_b   1.000
_cell.length_c   1.000
_cell.angle_alpha   90.00
_cell.angle_beta   90.00
_cell.angle_gamma   90.00
#
_symmetry.space_group_name_H-M   'P 1'
#
loop_
_entity.id
_entity.type
_entity.pdbx_description
1 polymer ?
#
loop_
_entity_poly.entity_id
_entity_poly.type
_entity_poly.pdbx_seq_one_letter_code
_entity_poly.pdbx_strand_id
1 'polypeptide(L)'
;MSSGSSPSILRAWTRSSSLLFNSMIEANRAAVATLGVPTARSTSDEERIAPDSVLEEWEVERSLQEAGSLSVGDSVRFSKPLSADDVDRFAVASGDTNPIHLDEKQAAQTRFGGRIVHGALLSGLISAALAHLPGDIIYLSQETEFLRPVSVGDRATAAVELLEAFDDDRYRLRTQLLDANGEIAIDGEATILVDDSND
;
A
#
# COMPACT_ATOMS: atom_id res chain seq x y z
N MET A 1 -42.92 0.48 -23.17
CA MET A 1 -42.12 1.50 -22.45
C MET A 1 -41.23 0.73 -21.48
N SER A 2 -40.06 0.28 -21.95
CA SER A 2 -38.71 0.87 -21.70
C SER A 2 -38.32 0.72 -20.22
N SER A 3 -37.67 -0.38 -19.80
CA SER A 3 -36.24 -0.79 -19.94
C SER A 3 -35.29 -0.13 -18.93
N GLY A 4 -34.50 -0.95 -18.25
CA GLY A 4 -33.36 -0.52 -17.43
C GLY A 4 -32.77 -1.65 -16.59
N SER A 5 -32.03 -2.56 -17.24
CA SER A 5 -31.33 -3.70 -16.63
C SER A 5 -29.81 -3.50 -16.64
N SER A 6 -29.14 -3.59 -15.48
CA SER A 6 -27.83 -4.28 -15.24
C SER A 6 -27.26 -3.93 -13.85
N PRO A 7 -26.64 -4.91 -13.16
CA PRO A 7 -25.18 -4.93 -13.12
C PRO A 7 -24.64 -6.32 -13.50
N SER A 8 -24.42 -6.55 -14.79
CA SER A 8 -23.91 -7.82 -15.34
C SER A 8 -22.39 -7.81 -15.58
N ILE A 9 -21.76 -6.63 -15.61
CA ILE A 9 -20.36 -6.47 -16.01
C ILE A 9 -19.38 -6.84 -14.88
N LEU A 10 -19.68 -6.49 -13.62
CA LEU A 10 -18.79 -6.78 -12.48
C LEU A 10 -18.72 -8.28 -12.14
N ARG A 11 -19.84 -9.01 -12.24
CA ARG A 11 -19.87 -10.47 -12.04
C ARG A 11 -19.27 -11.27 -13.20
N ALA A 12 -19.27 -10.70 -14.41
CA ALA A 12 -18.63 -11.34 -15.58
C ALA A 12 -17.10 -11.23 -15.54
N TRP A 13 -16.57 -10.12 -15.02
CA TRP A 13 -15.13 -9.88 -14.89
C TRP A 13 -14.48 -10.82 -13.86
N THR A 14 -15.11 -11.02 -12.71
CA THR A 14 -14.58 -11.89 -11.64
C THR A 14 -14.63 -13.38 -12.00
N ARG A 15 -15.65 -13.83 -12.74
CA ARG A 15 -15.78 -15.26 -13.09
C ARG A 15 -14.91 -15.68 -14.28
N SER A 16 -14.68 -14.77 -15.22
CA SER A 16 -13.83 -15.03 -16.40
C SER A 16 -12.35 -15.01 -16.02
N SER A 17 -11.94 -14.17 -15.06
CA SER A 17 -10.54 -14.09 -14.62
C SER A 17 -10.11 -15.37 -13.89
N SER A 18 -10.91 -15.91 -12.97
CA SER A 18 -10.51 -17.10 -12.18
C SER A 18 -10.36 -18.37 -13.03
N LEU A 19 -11.22 -18.57 -14.03
CA LEU A 19 -11.17 -19.75 -14.91
C LEU A 19 -10.04 -19.65 -15.95
N LEU A 20 -9.75 -18.45 -16.45
CA LEU A 20 -8.62 -18.22 -17.36
C LEU A 20 -7.27 -18.30 -16.62
N PHE A 21 -7.18 -17.79 -15.39
CA PHE A 21 -5.94 -17.84 -14.61
C PHE A 21 -5.57 -19.28 -14.22
N ASN A 22 -6.55 -20.05 -13.72
CA ASN A 22 -6.30 -21.44 -13.33
C ASN A 22 -5.96 -22.33 -14.53
N SER A 23 -6.64 -22.13 -15.68
CA SER A 23 -6.35 -22.89 -16.90
C SER A 23 -5.00 -22.53 -17.53
N MET A 24 -4.56 -21.26 -17.48
CA MET A 24 -3.23 -20.86 -17.94
C MET A 24 -2.12 -21.43 -17.04
N ILE A 25 -2.31 -21.46 -15.71
CA ILE A 25 -1.32 -22.04 -14.79
C ILE A 25 -1.21 -23.55 -14.95
N GLU A 26 -2.33 -24.28 -15.08
CA GLU A 26 -2.29 -25.73 -15.30
C GLU A 26 -1.69 -26.09 -16.67
N ALA A 27 -2.05 -25.35 -17.72
CA ALA A 27 -1.54 -25.58 -19.07
C ALA A 27 -0.02 -25.32 -19.16
N ASN A 28 0.49 -24.26 -18.50
CA ASN A 28 1.93 -24.00 -18.45
C ASN A 28 2.69 -25.07 -17.64
N ARG A 29 2.11 -25.54 -16.53
CA ARG A 29 2.78 -26.54 -15.67
C ARG A 29 2.95 -27.89 -16.37
N ALA A 30 1.95 -28.32 -17.14
CA ALA A 30 2.03 -29.53 -17.95
C ALA A 30 2.98 -29.40 -19.16
N ALA A 31 2.99 -28.23 -19.82
CA ALA A 31 3.87 -27.98 -20.95
C ALA A 31 5.37 -27.94 -20.56
N VAL A 32 5.69 -27.31 -19.42
CA VAL A 32 7.07 -27.16 -18.94
C VAL A 32 7.67 -28.48 -18.44
N ALA A 33 6.87 -29.36 -17.82
CA ALA A 33 7.33 -30.67 -17.37
C ALA A 33 7.76 -31.60 -18.53
N THR A 34 7.20 -31.41 -19.72
CA THR A 34 7.44 -32.26 -20.89
C THR A 34 8.72 -31.87 -21.64
N LEU A 35 9.21 -30.63 -21.46
CA LEU A 35 10.28 -30.07 -22.29
C LEU A 35 11.70 -30.26 -21.75
N GLY A 36 11.88 -30.88 -20.57
CA GLY A 36 13.22 -31.25 -20.07
C GLY A 36 14.20 -30.06 -19.93
N VAL A 37 13.68 -28.83 -19.91
CA VAL A 37 14.48 -27.62 -19.67
C VAL A 37 14.89 -27.63 -18.20
N PRO A 38 16.18 -27.51 -17.86
CA PRO A 38 16.59 -27.40 -16.48
C PRO A 38 15.86 -26.22 -15.85
N THR A 39 15.02 -26.48 -14.84
CA THR A 39 14.42 -25.42 -14.04
C THR A 39 15.59 -24.64 -13.44
N ALA A 40 15.81 -23.43 -13.94
CA ALA A 40 16.65 -22.46 -13.27
C ALA A 40 16.25 -22.48 -11.78
N ARG A 41 17.27 -22.56 -10.91
CA ARG A 41 17.18 -22.49 -9.45
C ARG A 41 15.85 -21.89 -9.01
N SER A 42 15.05 -22.64 -8.25
CA SER A 42 13.97 -22.04 -7.47
C SER A 42 14.61 -20.89 -6.69
N THR A 43 14.37 -19.67 -7.13
CA THR A 43 14.33 -18.54 -6.22
C THR A 43 13.41 -19.04 -5.11
N SER A 44 13.97 -19.20 -3.92
CA SER A 44 13.23 -19.51 -2.71
C SER A 44 11.86 -18.85 -2.80
N ASP A 45 10.80 -19.58 -2.49
CA ASP A 45 9.47 -19.02 -2.22
C ASP A 45 9.67 -17.65 -1.55
N GLU A 46 9.55 -16.56 -2.31
CA GLU A 46 9.64 -15.23 -1.74
C GLU A 46 8.51 -15.20 -0.72
N GLU A 47 8.87 -15.06 0.55
CA GLU A 47 8.01 -15.31 1.69
C GLU A 47 6.78 -14.39 1.60
N ARG A 48 5.69 -14.93 1.05
CA ARG A 48 4.48 -14.17 0.78
C ARG A 48 3.89 -13.75 2.13
N ILE A 49 3.80 -12.44 2.36
CA ILE A 49 3.14 -11.86 3.52
C ILE A 49 1.68 -12.36 3.54
N ALA A 50 1.25 -12.93 4.66
CA ALA A 50 -0.11 -13.42 4.84
C ALA A 50 -1.08 -12.23 5.00
N PRO A 51 -2.36 -12.37 4.59
CA PRO A 51 -3.38 -11.36 4.89
C PRO A 51 -3.45 -11.06 6.39
N ASP A 52 -3.71 -9.80 6.72
CA ASP A 52 -3.88 -9.28 8.10
C ASP A 52 -2.68 -9.51 9.04
N SER A 53 -1.50 -9.81 8.52
CA SER A 53 -0.30 -9.96 9.34
C SER A 53 0.27 -8.61 9.76
N VAL A 54 0.65 -8.48 11.03
CA VAL A 54 1.50 -7.40 11.54
C VAL A 54 2.87 -8.00 11.82
N LEU A 55 3.90 -7.51 11.15
CA LEU A 55 5.29 -7.99 11.33
C LEU A 55 5.90 -7.44 12.62
N GLU A 56 6.95 -8.08 13.12
CA GLU A 56 7.54 -7.80 14.45
C GLU A 56 7.97 -6.33 14.63
N GLU A 57 8.44 -5.67 13.58
CA GLU A 57 8.89 -4.27 13.63
C GLU A 57 7.80 -3.24 13.26
N TRP A 58 6.55 -3.69 13.09
CA TRP A 58 5.43 -2.82 12.74
C TRP A 58 4.64 -2.45 13.99
N GLU A 59 4.32 -1.18 14.12
CA GLU A 59 3.53 -0.64 15.21
C GLU A 59 2.24 -0.06 14.65
N VAL A 60 1.11 -0.44 15.23
CA VAL A 60 -0.23 0.03 14.83
C VAL A 60 -0.97 0.53 16.06
N GLU A 61 -1.38 1.79 16.01
CA GLU A 61 -2.23 2.41 17.03
C GLU A 61 -3.55 2.82 16.40
N ARG A 62 -4.66 2.52 17.07
CA ARG A 62 -6.01 2.85 16.59
C ARG A 62 -6.77 3.57 17.68
N SER A 63 -7.44 4.65 17.30
CA SER A 63 -8.39 5.37 18.15
C SER A 63 -9.72 5.43 17.39
N LEU A 64 -10.61 4.49 17.69
CA LEU A 64 -11.93 4.38 17.08
C LEU A 64 -13.00 4.61 18.14
N GLN A 65 -14.06 5.33 17.78
CA GLN A 65 -15.19 5.58 18.69
C GLN A 65 -16.07 4.35 18.89
N GLU A 66 -16.30 3.58 17.83
CA GLU A 66 -17.11 2.36 17.87
C GLU A 66 -16.38 1.22 17.14
N ALA A 67 -16.53 0.01 17.67
CA ALA A 67 -15.91 -1.16 17.06
C ALA A 67 -16.70 -1.58 15.81
N GLY A 68 -16.08 -1.43 14.63
CA GLY A 68 -16.63 -1.91 13.37
C GLY A 68 -17.35 -0.86 12.52
N SER A 69 -17.39 0.40 12.96
CA SER A 69 -17.91 1.53 12.18
C SER A 69 -16.90 2.69 12.19
N LEU A 70 -16.96 3.55 11.17
CA LEU A 70 -16.12 4.74 11.07
C LEU A 70 -16.88 6.00 11.49
N SER A 71 -16.26 6.82 12.32
CA SER A 71 -16.76 8.12 12.76
C SER A 71 -15.73 9.23 12.56
N VAL A 72 -16.20 10.47 12.35
CA VAL A 72 -15.31 11.64 12.29
C VAL A 72 -14.50 11.76 13.59
N GLY A 73 -13.19 11.95 13.47
CA GLY A 73 -12.22 11.95 14.56
C GLY A 73 -11.55 10.60 14.82
N ASP A 74 -12.03 9.52 14.19
CA ASP A 74 -11.32 8.24 14.24
C ASP A 74 -9.97 8.35 13.54
N SER A 75 -8.96 7.70 14.11
CA SER A 75 -7.60 7.77 13.60
C SER A 75 -6.83 6.46 13.73
N VAL A 76 -5.90 6.27 12.80
CA VAL A 76 -4.96 5.15 12.78
C VAL A 76 -3.56 5.67 12.55
N ARG A 77 -2.60 5.12 13.29
CA ARG A 77 -1.17 5.30 13.06
C ARG A 77 -0.54 3.97 12.72
N PHE A 78 0.26 3.96 11.66
CA PHE A 78 1.08 2.83 11.26
C PHE A 78 2.54 3.27 11.19
N SER A 79 3.44 2.54 11.85
CA SER A 79 4.85 2.86 11.91
C SER A 79 5.72 1.64 11.59
N LYS A 80 6.78 1.85 10.80
CA LYS A 80 7.84 0.85 10.55
C LYS A 80 9.18 1.52 10.22
N PRO A 81 10.33 0.86 10.47
CA PRO A 81 11.59 1.26 9.86
C PRO A 81 11.54 1.10 8.34
N LEU A 82 12.20 2.00 7.60
CA LEU A 82 12.35 1.94 6.14
C LEU A 82 13.76 1.46 5.81
N SER A 83 13.90 0.16 5.62
CA SER A 83 15.20 -0.47 5.39
C SER A 83 15.75 -0.20 3.99
N ALA A 84 17.04 -0.48 3.79
CA ALA A 84 17.63 -0.46 2.44
C ALA A 84 16.98 -1.51 1.51
N ASP A 85 16.55 -2.65 2.06
CA ASP A 85 15.85 -3.69 1.30
C ASP A 85 14.46 -3.23 0.85
N ASP A 86 13.72 -2.46 1.67
CA ASP A 86 12.46 -1.82 1.24
C ASP A 86 12.70 -0.90 0.03
N VAL A 87 13.75 -0.08 0.07
CA VAL A 87 14.12 0.86 -0.99
C VAL A 87 14.52 0.12 -2.26
N ASP A 88 15.34 -0.92 -2.15
CA ASP A 88 15.79 -1.73 -3.29
C ASP A 88 14.62 -2.48 -3.93
N ARG A 89 13.75 -3.11 -3.13
CA ARG A 89 12.54 -3.79 -3.62
C ARG A 89 11.57 -2.82 -4.26
N PHE A 90 11.40 -1.63 -3.69
CA PHE A 90 10.54 -0.61 -4.28
C PHE A 90 11.10 -0.10 -5.61
N ALA A 91 12.41 0.07 -5.75
CA ALA A 91 13.03 0.43 -7.03
C ALA A 91 12.78 -0.64 -8.11
N VAL A 92 12.84 -1.93 -7.74
CA VAL A 92 12.47 -3.02 -8.65
C VAL A 92 10.99 -2.97 -9.04
N ALA A 93 10.10 -2.76 -8.07
CA ALA A 93 8.65 -2.76 -8.30
C ALA A 93 8.17 -1.53 -9.09
N SER A 94 8.72 -0.36 -8.80
CA SER A 94 8.32 0.93 -9.39
C SER A 94 9.08 1.28 -10.67
N GLY A 95 10.28 0.74 -10.85
CA GLY A 95 11.22 1.18 -11.88
C GLY A 95 11.94 2.49 -11.56
N ASP A 96 11.71 3.11 -10.40
CA ASP A 96 12.44 4.31 -9.97
C ASP A 96 13.84 3.95 -9.45
N THR A 97 14.80 4.00 -10.37
CA THR A 97 16.22 3.76 -10.11
C THR A 97 17.03 5.06 -9.94
N ASN A 98 16.41 6.15 -9.48
CA ASN A 98 17.12 7.40 -9.27
C ASN A 98 18.28 7.20 -8.27
N PRO A 99 19.53 7.60 -8.61
CA PRO A 99 20.69 7.39 -7.74
C PRO A 99 20.57 7.98 -6.33
N ILE A 100 19.71 8.99 -6.12
CA ILE A 100 19.49 9.56 -4.78
C ILE A 100 18.92 8.55 -3.77
N HIS A 101 18.28 7.48 -4.26
CA HIS A 101 17.73 6.41 -3.43
C HIS A 101 18.68 5.21 -3.31
N LEU A 102 19.55 4.99 -4.29
CA LEU A 102 20.27 3.71 -4.46
C LEU A 102 21.80 3.83 -4.30
N ASP A 103 22.39 4.98 -4.60
CA ASP A 103 23.85 5.17 -4.59
C ASP A 103 24.28 6.13 -3.47
N GLU A 104 24.94 5.59 -2.45
CA GLU A 104 25.42 6.36 -1.30
C GLU A 104 26.41 7.47 -1.69
N LYS A 105 27.30 7.22 -2.66
CA LYS A 105 28.32 8.20 -3.04
C LYS A 105 27.70 9.37 -3.80
N GLN A 106 26.73 9.10 -4.67
CA GLN A 106 26.02 10.14 -5.39
C GLN A 106 25.08 10.91 -4.45
N ALA A 107 24.34 10.20 -3.60
CA ALA A 107 23.41 10.82 -2.66
C ALA A 107 24.14 11.73 -1.64
N ALA A 108 25.32 11.32 -1.15
CA ALA A 108 26.16 12.14 -0.26
C ALA A 108 26.65 13.46 -0.87
N GLN A 109 26.68 13.57 -2.22
CA GLN A 109 27.03 14.82 -2.92
C GLN A 109 25.83 15.74 -3.13
N THR A 110 24.62 15.28 -2.84
CA THR A 110 23.40 16.09 -2.92
C THR A 110 23.17 16.88 -1.65
N ARG A 111 22.17 17.76 -1.65
CA ARG A 111 21.72 18.48 -0.44
C ARG A 111 21.22 17.58 0.69
N PHE A 112 20.97 16.30 0.42
CA PHE A 112 20.44 15.36 1.42
C PHE A 112 21.56 14.74 2.27
N GLY A 113 22.82 14.74 1.81
CA GLY A 113 23.96 14.23 2.58
C GLY A 113 24.03 12.70 2.72
N GLY A 114 23.11 11.96 2.10
CA GLY A 114 23.03 10.49 2.11
C GLY A 114 21.79 10.02 1.34
N ARG A 115 21.58 8.70 1.24
CA ARG A 115 20.39 8.13 0.57
C ARG A 115 19.11 8.46 1.32
N ILE A 116 18.05 8.73 0.55
CA ILE A 116 16.71 9.02 1.07
C ILE A 116 15.71 7.99 0.53
N VAL A 117 14.64 7.74 1.29
CA VAL A 117 13.54 6.85 0.88
C VAL A 117 12.72 7.50 -0.25
N HIS A 118 12.23 6.70 -1.20
CA HIS A 118 11.32 7.19 -2.24
C HIS A 118 10.06 7.80 -1.62
N GLY A 119 9.63 8.97 -2.09
CA GLY A 119 8.39 9.59 -1.63
C GLY A 119 7.17 8.69 -1.85
N ALA A 120 7.11 7.99 -2.99
CA ALA A 120 6.03 7.06 -3.29
C ALA A 120 6.03 5.81 -2.37
N LEU A 121 7.21 5.33 -1.96
CA LEU A 121 7.31 4.27 -0.95
C LEU A 121 6.76 4.75 0.40
N LEU A 122 7.10 5.97 0.81
CA LEU A 122 6.54 6.60 2.01
C LEU A 122 5.02 6.76 1.93
N SER A 123 4.47 7.19 0.79
CA SER A 123 3.02 7.24 0.55
C SER A 123 2.35 5.86 0.66
N GLY A 124 3.08 4.77 0.38
CA GLY A 124 2.60 3.41 0.61
C GLY A 124 2.26 3.11 2.08
N LEU A 125 2.92 3.77 3.04
CA LEU A 125 2.60 3.62 4.47
C LEU A 125 1.23 4.24 4.81
N ILE A 126 0.77 5.24 4.06
CA ILE A 126 -0.59 5.77 4.20
C ILE A 126 -1.59 4.67 3.83
N SER A 127 -1.34 3.93 2.73
CA SER A 127 -2.17 2.78 2.38
C SER A 127 -2.16 1.69 3.45
N ALA A 128 -1.02 1.45 4.11
CA ALA A 128 -0.94 0.50 5.23
C ALA A 128 -1.76 0.98 6.45
N ALA A 129 -1.72 2.27 6.78
CA ALA A 129 -2.55 2.85 7.84
C ALA A 129 -4.06 2.71 7.52
N LEU A 130 -4.45 2.99 6.27
CA LEU A 130 -5.84 2.83 5.82
C LEU A 130 -6.32 1.38 5.94
N ALA A 131 -5.48 0.38 5.65
CA ALA A 131 -5.82 -1.03 5.74
C ALA A 131 -6.16 -1.51 7.17
N HIS A 132 -5.89 -0.70 8.19
CA HIS A 132 -6.23 -1.00 9.59
C HIS A 132 -7.50 -0.30 10.09
N LEU A 133 -8.17 0.48 9.22
CA LEU A 133 -9.53 0.96 9.45
C LEU A 133 -10.53 -0.20 9.33
N PRO A 134 -11.69 -0.15 10.02
CA PRO A 134 -12.75 -1.14 9.85
C PRO A 134 -13.37 -1.08 8.44
N GLY A 135 -13.71 -2.24 7.90
CA GLY A 135 -14.37 -2.41 6.59
C GLY A 135 -13.39 -2.61 5.43
N ASP A 136 -13.92 -2.92 4.24
CA ASP A 136 -13.11 -3.04 3.03
C ASP A 136 -12.85 -1.64 2.45
N ILE A 137 -11.60 -1.18 2.57
CA ILE A 137 -11.25 0.20 2.22
C ILE A 137 -10.86 0.31 0.74
N ILE A 138 -11.59 1.14 0.00
CA ILE A 138 -11.30 1.50 -1.38
C ILE A 138 -10.69 2.91 -1.40
N TYR A 139 -9.42 3.00 -1.79
CA TYR A 139 -8.66 4.25 -1.83
C TYR A 139 -8.95 5.02 -3.14
N LEU A 140 -9.82 6.04 -3.07
CA LEU A 140 -10.35 6.71 -4.27
C LEU A 140 -9.41 7.81 -4.80
N SER A 141 -8.85 8.61 -3.90
CA SER A 141 -7.93 9.70 -4.28
C SER A 141 -6.99 10.06 -3.14
N GLN A 142 -5.82 10.57 -3.50
CA GLN A 142 -4.81 11.07 -2.57
C GLN A 142 -4.19 12.36 -3.13
N GLU A 143 -4.18 13.41 -2.33
CA GLU A 143 -3.37 14.62 -2.56
C GLU A 143 -2.23 14.66 -1.54
N THR A 144 -1.04 15.09 -1.96
CA THR A 144 0.16 14.96 -1.14
C THR A 144 1.22 16.01 -1.45
N GLU A 145 1.76 16.61 -0.38
CA GLU A 145 2.95 17.46 -0.41
C GLU A 145 4.13 16.79 0.29
N PHE A 146 5.30 16.76 -0.37
CA PHE A 146 6.54 16.22 0.19
C PHE A 146 7.36 17.35 0.82
N LEU A 147 7.31 17.45 2.14
CA LEU A 147 7.89 18.56 2.89
C LEU A 147 9.35 18.30 3.30
N ARG A 148 9.68 17.04 3.64
CA ARG A 148 11.02 16.64 4.10
C ARG A 148 11.42 15.27 3.56
N PRO A 149 12.72 15.03 3.34
CA PRO A 149 13.22 13.69 3.05
C PRO A 149 13.19 12.81 4.31
N VAL A 150 13.07 11.50 4.13
CA VAL A 150 13.29 10.49 5.18
C VAL A 150 14.54 9.70 4.83
N SER A 151 15.46 9.52 5.78
CA SER A 151 16.70 8.78 5.54
C SER A 151 16.43 7.27 5.49
N VAL A 152 17.25 6.55 4.72
CA VAL A 152 17.19 5.09 4.74
C VAL A 152 17.63 4.57 6.12
N GLY A 153 16.82 3.69 6.70
CA GLY A 153 16.99 3.13 8.04
C GLY A 153 16.14 3.83 9.12
N ASP A 154 15.62 5.02 8.83
CA ASP A 154 14.76 5.74 9.78
C ASP A 154 13.37 5.10 9.87
N ARG A 155 12.73 5.28 11.02
CA ARG A 155 11.31 4.95 11.21
C ARG A 155 10.45 6.09 10.68
N ALA A 156 9.40 5.73 9.95
CA ALA A 156 8.37 6.66 9.53
C ALA A 156 7.00 6.21 10.04
N THR A 157 6.17 7.17 10.40
CA THR A 157 4.82 6.93 10.93
C THR A 157 3.79 7.59 10.05
N ALA A 158 2.97 6.81 9.36
CA ALA A 158 1.77 7.32 8.71
C ALA A 158 0.66 7.49 9.75
N ALA A 159 -0.02 8.62 9.71
CA ALA A 159 -1.17 8.94 10.53
C ALA A 159 -2.33 9.34 9.62
N VAL A 160 -3.47 8.68 9.78
CA VAL A 160 -4.72 9.02 9.09
C VAL A 160 -5.78 9.38 10.12
N GLU A 161 -6.56 10.42 9.83
CA GLU A 161 -7.63 10.92 10.70
C GLU A 161 -8.85 11.26 9.85
N LEU A 162 -10.01 10.70 10.20
CA LEU A 162 -11.27 11.04 9.53
C LEU A 162 -11.67 12.48 9.85
N LEU A 163 -11.77 13.31 8.82
CA LEU A 163 -12.17 14.72 8.94
C LEU A 163 -13.67 14.90 8.66
N GLU A 164 -14.20 14.14 7.70
CA GLU A 164 -15.56 14.30 7.21
C GLU A 164 -16.10 12.98 6.70
N ALA A 165 -17.39 12.74 6.96
CA ALA A 165 -18.16 11.67 6.36
C ALA A 165 -19.12 12.29 5.34
N PHE A 166 -19.18 11.70 4.15
CA PHE A 166 -20.10 12.04 3.08
C PHE A 166 -21.20 10.97 2.97
N ASP A 167 -22.13 11.18 2.03
CA ASP A 167 -23.08 10.13 1.63
C ASP A 167 -22.37 8.98 0.88
N ASP A 168 -23.01 7.81 0.87
CA ASP A 168 -22.54 6.58 0.21
C ASP A 168 -21.21 6.04 0.77
N ASP A 169 -21.06 6.01 2.10
CA ASP A 169 -19.92 5.40 2.82
C ASP A 169 -18.54 5.95 2.40
N ARG A 170 -18.53 7.21 1.97
CA ARG A 170 -17.32 7.94 1.59
C ARG A 170 -16.82 8.83 2.71
N TYR A 171 -15.51 8.90 2.85
CA TYR A 171 -14.87 9.66 3.92
C TYR A 171 -13.69 10.46 3.38
N ARG A 172 -13.51 11.67 3.92
CA ARG A 172 -12.29 12.46 3.73
C ARG A 172 -11.41 12.34 4.96
N LEU A 173 -10.12 12.11 4.74
CA LEU A 173 -9.14 11.93 5.79
C LEU A 173 -7.99 12.89 5.63
N ARG A 174 -7.47 13.40 6.75
CA ARG A 174 -6.11 13.95 6.78
C ARG A 174 -5.15 12.77 6.70
N THR A 175 -4.10 12.90 5.91
CA THR A 175 -3.03 11.90 5.80
C THR A 175 -1.69 12.58 6.02
N GLN A 176 -0.99 12.16 7.06
CA GLN A 176 0.33 12.68 7.39
C GLN A 176 1.34 11.55 7.50
N LEU A 177 2.59 11.85 7.17
CA LEU A 177 3.72 10.99 7.49
C LEU A 177 4.72 11.78 8.32
N LEU A 178 5.04 11.24 9.48
CA LEU A 178 6.01 11.78 10.41
C LEU A 178 7.35 11.05 10.24
N ASP A 179 8.45 11.79 10.29
CA ASP A 179 9.80 11.24 10.34
C ASP A 179 10.16 10.73 11.75
N ALA A 180 11.40 10.26 11.93
CA ALA A 180 11.89 9.74 13.20
C ALA A 180 11.93 10.79 14.34
N ASN A 181 11.89 12.08 14.01
CA ASN A 181 11.85 13.19 14.96
C ASN A 181 10.40 13.63 15.28
N GLY A 182 9.41 13.03 14.63
CA GLY A 182 8.02 13.44 14.74
C GLY A 182 7.67 14.67 13.90
N GLU A 183 8.55 15.10 12.98
CA GLU A 183 8.25 16.19 12.04
C GLU A 183 7.47 15.68 10.84
N ILE A 184 6.56 16.50 10.31
CA ILE A 184 5.77 16.14 9.13
C ILE A 184 6.67 16.12 7.90
N ALA A 185 6.92 14.94 7.36
CA ALA A 185 7.63 14.72 6.11
C ALA A 185 6.68 14.74 4.90
N ILE A 186 5.45 14.27 5.09
CA ILE A 186 4.39 14.31 4.09
C ILE A 186 3.11 14.81 4.72
N ASP A 187 2.42 15.75 4.07
CA ASP A 187 1.08 16.23 4.46
C ASP A 187 0.12 16.09 3.28
N GLY A 188 -1.17 15.89 3.55
CA GLY A 188 -2.14 15.65 2.50
C GLY A 188 -3.52 15.23 2.98
N GLU A 189 -4.38 14.91 2.01
CA GLU A 189 -5.73 14.42 2.24
C GLU A 189 -6.08 13.26 1.29
N ALA A 190 -6.81 12.28 1.83
CA ALA A 190 -7.35 11.14 1.12
C ALA A 190 -8.87 11.23 1.03
N THR A 191 -9.44 10.65 -0.03
CA THR A 191 -10.84 10.21 -0.03
C THR A 191 -10.88 8.70 -0.16
N ILE A 192 -11.67 8.05 0.70
CA ILE A 192 -11.91 6.60 0.67
C ILE A 192 -13.41 6.33 0.55
N LEU A 193 -13.72 5.12 0.11
CA LEU A 193 -15.03 4.47 0.23
C LEU A 193 -14.84 3.24 1.12
N VAL A 194 -15.77 3.00 2.04
CA VAL A 194 -15.83 1.76 2.82
C VAL A 194 -16.93 0.88 2.26
N ASP A 195 -16.57 -0.33 1.85
CA ASP A 195 -17.54 -1.35 1.43
C ASP A 195 -17.78 -2.30 2.61
N ASP A 196 -19.03 -2.37 3.08
CA ASP A 196 -19.44 -3.35 4.06
C ASP A 196 -19.76 -4.65 3.30
N SER A 197 -18.81 -5.57 3.23
CA SER A 197 -18.99 -6.88 2.58
C SER A 197 -19.96 -7.84 3.31
N ASN A 198 -20.86 -7.32 4.14
CA ASN A 198 -21.97 -8.03 4.77
C ASN A 198 -23.26 -7.86 3.95
N ASP A 199 -23.36 -8.52 2.79
CA ASP A 199 -24.63 -8.81 2.10
C ASP A 199 -24.63 -10.23 1.49
#